data_AF-A0A352WU74-F1
#
_entry.id   AF-A0A352WU74-F1
#
_cell.length_a   1.000
_cell.length_b   1.000
_cell.length_c   1.000
_cell.angle_alpha   90.00
_cell.angle_beta   90.00
_cell.angle_gamma   90.00
#
_symmetry.space_group_name_H-M   'P 1'
#
loop_
_entity.id
_entity.type
_entity.pdbx_description
1 polymer ?
#
loop_
_entity_poly.entity_id
_entity_poly.type
_entity_poly.pdbx_seq_one_letter_code
_entity_poly.pdbx_strand_id
1 'polypeptide(L)'
;FVLPFGGDNDTRLFTWGNEAYPSHLWWSGIPTHGNGLYFPADCFNTIGNGDPITSLTRHYDWLLVFTRSASYYLYASQKTDDMGIQYTSFPVFTLSPDRGSLMEGPGILMDNQPLSVGESGLYRWVSTYQRDERNAVLFSRRACETLGKADLSNAGFFDRESKGELWCVLDDRILIYHYRLDVFYLYKGFLPTAFAEMDKTLYFGMENGMVCLYGDMFTDNNTPIIAVWESTYLDFGYPHLRKNVDRCDILLRAESKTNAHITWITDKDTGEGDNPIALNGGLFDFARMDFAALRMDTTLNNLRFTRRIGAKRINVFKLRLQNQHADSSLRLLSLVLGGTLLCK
;
A
#
# COMPACT_ATOMS: atom_id res chain seq x y z
N PHE A 1 6.38 -16.55 -16.72
CA PHE A 1 5.62 -15.29 -16.84
C PHE A 1 5.75 -14.69 -18.24
N VAL A 2 4.89 -13.74 -18.63
CA VAL A 2 4.93 -13.07 -19.95
C VAL A 2 4.62 -11.57 -19.84
N LEU A 3 5.29 -10.72 -20.63
CA LEU A 3 5.04 -9.28 -20.70
C LEU A 3 5.29 -8.76 -22.13
N PRO A 4 4.37 -7.97 -22.74
CA PRO A 4 4.61 -7.36 -24.04
C PRO A 4 5.51 -6.13 -23.94
N PHE A 5 6.56 -6.07 -24.76
CA PHE A 5 7.49 -4.94 -24.83
C PHE A 5 8.08 -4.80 -26.24
N GLY A 6 8.47 -3.59 -26.62
CA GLY A 6 8.94 -3.31 -27.97
C GLY A 6 9.06 -1.83 -28.30
N GLY A 7 9.47 -1.55 -29.54
CA GLY A 7 9.48 -0.20 -30.12
C GLY A 7 8.20 0.12 -30.89
N ASP A 8 8.14 1.31 -31.48
CA ASP A 8 6.92 1.89 -32.10
C ASP A 8 6.16 0.97 -33.06
N ASN A 9 6.87 0.11 -33.82
CA ASN A 9 6.28 -0.80 -34.80
C ASN A 9 6.65 -2.28 -34.59
N ASP A 10 7.34 -2.61 -33.49
CA ASP A 10 7.84 -3.97 -33.20
C ASP A 10 7.57 -4.30 -31.74
N THR A 11 6.41 -4.90 -31.46
CA THR A 11 6.04 -5.42 -30.14
C THR A 11 6.25 -6.92 -30.07
N ARG A 12 6.97 -7.38 -29.04
CA ARG A 12 7.30 -8.78 -28.80
C ARG A 12 6.83 -9.22 -27.43
N LEU A 13 6.64 -10.52 -27.26
CA LEU A 13 6.33 -11.12 -25.96
C LEU A 13 7.63 -11.54 -25.29
N PHE A 14 7.91 -11.00 -24.12
CA PHE A 14 9.04 -11.38 -23.28
C PHE A 14 8.61 -12.42 -22.25
N THR A 15 9.38 -13.48 -22.07
CA THR A 15 9.10 -14.55 -21.10
C THR A 15 10.31 -14.83 -20.21
N TRP A 16 10.03 -15.17 -18.96
CA TRP A 16 11.02 -15.49 -17.92
C TRP A 16 10.45 -16.44 -16.87
N GLY A 17 11.31 -16.96 -16.00
CA GLY A 17 10.95 -17.87 -14.89
C GLY A 17 11.06 -19.35 -15.25
N ASN A 18 11.92 -19.72 -16.20
CA ASN A 18 12.22 -21.12 -16.52
C ASN A 18 13.16 -21.71 -15.45
N GLU A 19 12.81 -22.85 -14.85
CA GLU A 19 13.61 -23.47 -13.79
C GLU A 19 15.00 -23.94 -14.23
N ALA A 20 15.14 -24.42 -15.47
CA ALA A 20 16.43 -24.87 -16.01
C ALA A 20 17.33 -23.70 -16.45
N TYR A 21 16.72 -22.55 -16.75
CA TYR A 21 17.39 -21.36 -17.27
C TYR A 21 16.84 -20.11 -16.55
N PRO A 22 17.08 -19.96 -15.23
CA PRO A 22 16.39 -18.98 -14.40
C PRO A 22 16.77 -17.53 -14.71
N SER A 23 17.97 -17.31 -15.27
CA SER A 23 18.50 -16.00 -15.64
C SER A 23 18.22 -15.60 -17.09
N HIS A 24 17.51 -16.44 -17.86
CA HIS A 24 17.25 -16.17 -19.26
C HIS A 24 15.95 -15.39 -19.45
N LEU A 25 16.05 -14.37 -20.29
CA LEU A 25 14.94 -13.56 -20.76
C LEU A 25 14.77 -13.82 -22.26
N TRP A 26 13.72 -14.55 -22.64
CA TRP A 26 13.41 -14.82 -24.05
C TRP A 26 12.45 -13.78 -24.59
N TRP A 27 12.47 -13.60 -25.91
CA TRP A 27 11.44 -12.84 -26.60
C TRP A 27 10.95 -13.55 -27.85
N SER A 28 9.69 -13.33 -28.19
CA SER A 28 9.09 -13.87 -29.41
C SER A 28 9.73 -13.24 -30.65
N GLY A 29 9.58 -13.90 -31.80
CA GLY A 29 9.74 -13.25 -33.09
C GLY A 29 8.72 -12.13 -33.29
N ILE A 30 8.84 -11.42 -34.41
CA ILE A 30 7.82 -10.45 -34.82
C ILE A 30 6.53 -11.24 -35.10
N PRO A 31 5.37 -10.87 -34.50
CA PRO A 31 4.10 -11.55 -34.74
C PRO A 31 3.72 -11.48 -36.22
N THR A 32 4.09 -12.49 -37.00
CA THR A 32 3.74 -12.55 -38.43
C THR A 32 2.32 -13.13 -38.49
N HIS A 33 1.36 -12.40 -39.06
CA HIS A 33 -0.08 -12.72 -39.05
C HIS A 33 -0.73 -12.79 -37.65
N GLY A 34 -0.21 -12.02 -36.69
CA GLY A 34 -0.84 -11.87 -35.36
C GLY A 34 -0.58 -13.00 -34.37
N ASN A 35 0.28 -13.97 -34.71
CA ASN A 35 0.66 -15.04 -33.79
C ASN A 35 2.02 -14.74 -33.14
N GLY A 36 2.01 -14.33 -31.87
CA GLY A 36 3.20 -14.07 -31.06
C GLY A 36 3.79 -15.31 -30.36
N LEU A 37 3.34 -16.53 -30.69
CA LEU A 37 3.73 -17.76 -30.00
C LEU A 37 5.06 -18.35 -30.48
N TYR A 38 5.69 -17.79 -31.51
CA TYR A 38 6.98 -18.28 -32.01
C TYR A 38 8.15 -17.61 -31.29
N PHE A 39 9.00 -18.41 -30.64
CA PHE A 39 10.23 -17.99 -29.96
C PHE A 39 11.44 -18.59 -30.69
N PRO A 40 12.21 -17.79 -31.45
CA PRO A 40 13.45 -18.25 -32.07
C PRO A 40 14.47 -18.69 -31.03
N ALA A 41 15.28 -19.71 -31.35
CA ALA A 41 16.22 -20.33 -30.41
C ALA A 41 17.33 -19.39 -29.93
N ASP A 42 17.66 -18.37 -30.71
CA ASP A 42 18.69 -17.35 -30.48
C ASP A 42 18.14 -16.06 -29.87
N CYS A 43 16.83 -15.96 -29.66
CA CYS A 43 16.16 -14.77 -29.14
C CYS A 43 16.06 -14.79 -27.61
N PHE A 44 17.21 -14.70 -26.95
CA PHE A 44 17.29 -14.55 -25.50
C PHE A 44 18.50 -13.73 -25.04
N ASN A 45 18.38 -13.18 -23.84
CA ASN A 45 19.48 -12.58 -23.11
C ASN A 45 19.70 -13.35 -21.80
N THR A 46 20.96 -13.56 -21.44
CA THR A 46 21.33 -13.96 -20.08
C THR A 46 21.46 -12.70 -19.23
N ILE A 47 20.66 -12.61 -18.16
CA ILE A 47 20.66 -11.47 -17.26
C ILE A 47 21.61 -11.73 -16.09
N GLY A 48 22.55 -10.82 -15.89
CA GLY A 48 23.52 -10.92 -14.80
C GLY A 48 24.34 -12.21 -14.83
N ASN A 49 24.68 -12.71 -13.63
CA ASN A 49 25.55 -13.87 -13.43
C ASN A 49 24.81 -15.13 -12.95
N GLY A 50 23.59 -15.37 -13.46
CA GLY A 50 22.84 -16.60 -13.17
C GLY A 50 21.76 -16.50 -12.10
N ASP A 51 21.58 -15.32 -11.49
CA ASP A 51 20.47 -15.10 -10.56
C ASP A 51 19.11 -15.17 -11.27
N PRO A 52 18.07 -15.78 -10.65
CA PRO A 52 16.75 -15.84 -11.24
C PRO A 52 16.16 -14.46 -11.48
N ILE A 53 15.56 -14.27 -12.66
CA ILE A 53 14.73 -13.10 -12.96
C ILE A 53 13.44 -13.23 -12.15
N THR A 54 13.17 -12.24 -11.31
CA THR A 54 11.97 -12.22 -10.45
C THR A 54 10.85 -11.48 -11.13
N SER A 55 11.10 -10.25 -11.60
CA SER A 55 10.07 -9.41 -12.21
C SER A 55 10.55 -8.57 -13.37
N LEU A 56 9.60 -8.24 -14.25
CA LEU A 56 9.76 -7.30 -15.36
C LEU A 56 8.79 -6.14 -15.21
N THR A 57 9.26 -4.92 -15.42
CA THR A 57 8.38 -3.72 -15.40
C THR A 57 8.68 -2.84 -16.60
N ARG A 58 7.71 -2.65 -17.49
CA ARG A 58 7.81 -1.64 -18.54
C ARG A 58 7.74 -0.26 -17.89
N HIS A 59 8.62 0.66 -18.27
CA HIS A 59 8.55 2.05 -17.84
C HIS A 59 9.06 2.94 -18.97
N TYR A 60 8.12 3.59 -19.67
CA TYR A 60 8.34 4.25 -20.95
C TYR A 60 8.94 3.29 -21.99
N ASP A 61 10.09 3.67 -22.57
CA ASP A 61 10.81 2.92 -23.60
C ASP A 61 11.79 1.89 -23.02
N TRP A 62 11.84 1.77 -21.69
CA TRP A 62 12.69 0.80 -21.01
C TRP A 62 11.87 -0.34 -20.44
N LEU A 63 12.44 -1.52 -20.50
CA LEU A 63 12.02 -2.66 -19.73
C LEU A 63 13.00 -2.85 -18.58
N LEU A 64 12.53 -2.62 -17.37
CA LEU A 64 13.28 -2.98 -16.17
C LEU A 64 13.21 -4.47 -15.96
N VAL A 65 14.35 -5.04 -15.58
CA VAL A 65 14.52 -6.45 -15.28
C VAL A 65 15.10 -6.57 -13.88
N PHE A 66 14.39 -7.24 -12.99
CA PHE A 66 14.83 -7.48 -11.63
C PHE A 66 15.28 -8.92 -11.47
N THR A 67 16.45 -9.12 -10.88
CA THR A 67 16.83 -10.39 -10.25
C THR A 67 16.67 -10.27 -8.74
N ARG A 68 16.93 -11.34 -7.98
CA ARG A 68 16.91 -11.26 -6.51
C ARG A 68 17.93 -10.28 -5.93
N SER A 69 19.09 -10.15 -6.58
CA SER A 69 20.25 -9.39 -6.08
C SER A 69 20.45 -8.03 -6.77
N ALA A 70 20.04 -7.90 -8.04
CA ALA A 70 20.41 -6.79 -8.90
C ALA A 70 19.26 -6.37 -9.83
N SER A 71 19.40 -5.18 -10.41
CA SER A 71 18.44 -4.60 -11.35
C SER A 71 19.15 -4.23 -12.63
N TYR A 72 18.46 -4.44 -13.75
CA TYR A 72 18.92 -4.18 -15.10
C TYR A 72 17.83 -3.43 -15.86
N TYR A 73 18.19 -2.88 -17.01
CA TYR A 73 17.23 -2.38 -17.98
C TYR A 73 17.66 -2.76 -19.39
N LEU A 74 16.67 -2.82 -20.28
CA LEU A 74 16.87 -2.93 -21.71
C LEU A 74 15.91 -2.00 -22.46
N TYR A 75 16.23 -1.71 -23.70
CA TYR A 75 15.38 -0.95 -24.61
C TYR A 75 15.45 -1.55 -26.01
N ALA A 76 14.45 -1.26 -26.84
CA ALA A 76 14.47 -1.66 -28.24
C ALA A 76 15.46 -0.79 -29.02
N SER A 77 16.44 -1.41 -29.68
CA SER A 77 17.44 -0.72 -30.49
C SER A 77 17.53 -1.35 -31.88
N GLN A 78 17.37 -0.55 -32.93
CA GLN A 78 17.59 -1.02 -34.29
C GLN A 78 19.09 -1.10 -34.59
N LYS A 79 19.51 -2.26 -35.09
CA LYS A 79 20.87 -2.51 -35.58
C LYS A 79 20.80 -2.95 -37.02
N THR A 80 21.90 -2.73 -37.74
CA THR A 80 22.10 -3.23 -39.09
C THR A 80 23.27 -4.20 -39.03
N ASP A 81 23.12 -5.39 -39.60
CA ASP A 81 24.21 -6.36 -39.70
C ASP A 81 25.18 -6.02 -40.84
N ASP A 82 26.25 -6.82 -40.97
CA ASP A 82 27.28 -6.64 -42.01
C ASP A 82 26.75 -6.87 -43.43
N MET A 83 25.55 -7.46 -43.58
CA MET A 83 24.87 -7.70 -44.85
C MET A 83 23.84 -6.60 -45.17
N GLY A 84 23.69 -5.58 -44.31
CA GLY A 84 22.74 -4.48 -44.50
C GLY A 84 21.31 -4.79 -44.04
N ILE A 85 21.07 -5.93 -43.38
CA ILE A 85 19.76 -6.30 -42.86
C ILE A 85 19.53 -5.61 -41.51
N GLN A 86 18.40 -4.92 -41.39
CA GLN A 86 17.99 -4.30 -40.13
C GLN A 86 17.28 -5.31 -39.23
N TYR A 87 17.63 -5.28 -37.95
CA TYR A 87 16.99 -6.09 -36.91
C TYR A 87 16.88 -5.31 -35.60
N THR A 88 15.87 -5.65 -34.81
CA THR A 88 15.71 -5.11 -33.45
C THR A 88 16.53 -5.94 -32.47
N SER A 89 17.34 -5.26 -31.67
CA SER A 89 18.13 -5.81 -30.58
C SER A 89 17.68 -5.26 -29.24
N PHE A 90 17.90 -6.03 -28.17
CA PHE A 90 17.55 -5.66 -26.80
C PHE A 90 18.81 -5.69 -25.91
N PRO A 91 19.72 -4.71 -26.05
CA PRO A 91 20.91 -4.65 -25.20
C PRO A 91 20.53 -4.49 -23.72
N VAL A 92 21.22 -5.23 -22.85
CA VAL A 92 21.00 -5.23 -21.39
C VAL A 92 22.08 -4.39 -20.71
N PHE A 93 21.66 -3.53 -19.80
CA PHE A 93 22.53 -2.68 -19.00
C PHE A 93 22.22 -2.85 -17.52
N THR A 94 23.26 -2.80 -16.68
CA THR A 94 23.09 -2.82 -15.23
C THR A 94 22.52 -1.49 -14.76
N LEU A 95 21.45 -1.54 -13.98
CA LEU A 95 20.87 -0.37 -13.31
C LEU A 95 21.40 -0.23 -11.88
N SER A 96 21.39 -1.32 -11.11
CA SER A 96 21.91 -1.37 -9.74
C SER A 96 22.50 -2.76 -9.51
N PRO A 97 23.79 -2.89 -9.20
CA PRO A 97 24.44 -4.19 -8.97
C PRO A 97 24.07 -4.83 -7.62
N ASP A 98 23.46 -4.07 -6.72
CA ASP A 98 23.25 -4.38 -5.31
C ASP A 98 21.77 -4.33 -4.87
N ARG A 99 20.86 -4.02 -5.79
CA ARG A 99 19.43 -3.93 -5.51
C ARG A 99 18.64 -4.74 -6.51
N GLY A 100 17.98 -5.79 -6.04
CA GLY A 100 17.04 -6.60 -6.80
C GLY A 100 15.59 -6.41 -6.38
N SER A 101 14.79 -7.45 -6.63
CA SER A 101 13.40 -7.56 -6.19
C SER A 101 13.08 -9.00 -5.77
N LEU A 102 12.39 -9.15 -4.65
CA LEU A 102 11.79 -10.40 -4.17
C LEU A 102 10.42 -10.66 -4.80
N MET A 103 9.82 -9.65 -5.44
CA MET A 103 8.53 -9.77 -6.13
C MET A 103 8.69 -10.64 -7.38
N GLU A 104 7.98 -11.77 -7.41
CA GLU A 104 7.94 -12.67 -8.55
C GLU A 104 6.73 -12.38 -9.44
N GLY A 105 6.95 -12.36 -10.76
CA GLY A 105 5.90 -12.11 -11.75
C GLY A 105 5.92 -10.69 -12.33
N PRO A 106 4.82 -10.27 -13.00
CA PRO A 106 4.77 -8.96 -13.63
C PRO A 106 4.93 -7.86 -12.57
N GLY A 107 5.83 -6.93 -12.80
CA GLY A 107 6.07 -5.84 -11.87
C GLY A 107 5.02 -4.74 -11.98
N ILE A 108 5.07 -3.83 -11.01
CA ILE A 108 4.04 -2.80 -10.82
C ILE A 108 4.64 -1.42 -11.07
N LEU A 109 3.85 -0.59 -11.74
CA LEU A 109 4.05 0.85 -11.81
C LEU A 109 3.07 1.50 -10.84
N MET A 110 3.58 2.19 -9.83
CA MET A 110 2.80 2.99 -8.90
C MET A 110 3.09 4.47 -9.20
N ASP A 111 2.09 5.24 -9.60
CA ASP A 111 2.26 6.66 -9.98
C ASP A 111 3.39 6.84 -11.01
N ASN A 112 3.41 5.95 -12.01
CA ASN A 112 4.44 5.89 -13.04
C ASN A 112 5.87 5.73 -12.49
N GLN A 113 5.99 5.12 -11.32
CA GLN A 113 7.27 4.74 -10.71
C GLN A 113 7.30 3.22 -10.55
N PRO A 114 8.29 2.53 -11.13
CA PRO A 114 8.47 1.10 -10.93
C PRO A 114 8.64 0.76 -9.45
N LEU A 115 8.05 -0.34 -9.03
CA LEU A 115 8.15 -0.88 -7.69
C LEU A 115 9.11 -2.08 -7.66
N SER A 116 9.93 -2.17 -6.62
CA SER A 116 10.61 -3.41 -6.24
C SER A 116 10.46 -3.70 -4.75
N VAL A 117 10.59 -4.97 -4.41
CA VAL A 117 10.47 -5.46 -3.03
C VAL A 117 11.84 -5.93 -2.57
N GLY A 118 12.40 -5.31 -1.55
CA GLY A 118 13.65 -5.76 -0.93
C GLY A 118 13.42 -6.28 0.48
N GLU A 119 14.45 -6.85 1.09
CA GLU A 119 14.41 -7.38 2.46
C GLU A 119 14.01 -6.31 3.49
N SER A 120 14.40 -5.05 3.27
CA SER A 120 14.08 -3.94 4.17
C SER A 120 12.69 -3.32 3.96
N GLY A 121 11.98 -3.68 2.89
CA GLY A 121 10.67 -3.11 2.54
C GLY A 121 10.51 -2.80 1.05
N LEU A 122 9.60 -1.86 0.76
CA LEU A 122 9.18 -1.50 -0.59
C LEU A 122 9.97 -0.30 -1.12
N TYR A 123 10.46 -0.43 -2.35
CA TYR A 123 11.25 0.57 -3.04
C TYR A 123 10.51 1.08 -4.26
N ARG A 124 10.54 2.40 -4.45
CA ARG A 124 10.10 3.04 -5.69
C ARG A 124 11.33 3.52 -6.46
N TRP A 125 11.34 3.30 -7.77
CA TRP A 125 12.43 3.70 -8.64
C TRP A 125 12.12 5.08 -9.24
N VAL A 126 12.88 6.07 -8.82
CA VAL A 126 12.74 7.46 -9.30
C VAL A 126 13.82 7.76 -10.33
N SER A 127 13.47 8.49 -11.39
CA SER A 127 14.46 9.06 -12.31
C SER A 127 15.30 10.10 -11.57
N THR A 128 16.62 10.12 -11.79
CA THR A 128 17.46 11.23 -11.35
C THR A 128 17.61 12.28 -12.46
N TYR A 129 18.32 13.38 -12.17
CA TYR A 129 18.68 14.40 -13.17
C TYR A 129 19.68 13.88 -14.19
N GLN A 130 20.40 12.80 -13.88
CA GLN A 130 21.30 12.15 -14.81
C GLN A 130 20.49 11.19 -15.68
N ARG A 131 20.57 11.36 -17.00
CA ARG A 131 19.96 10.45 -17.97
C ARG A 131 20.49 9.04 -17.67
N ASP A 132 19.58 8.07 -17.69
CA ASP A 132 19.89 6.64 -17.50
C ASP A 132 20.26 6.21 -16.07
N GLU A 133 20.08 7.08 -15.08
CA GLU A 133 20.20 6.73 -13.67
C GLU A 133 18.82 6.74 -12.99
N ARG A 134 18.49 5.64 -12.32
CA ARG A 134 17.33 5.56 -11.43
C ARG A 134 17.81 5.23 -10.04
N ASN A 135 17.23 5.90 -9.06
CA ASN A 135 17.56 5.65 -7.67
C ASN A 135 16.41 4.92 -6.98
N ALA A 136 16.75 3.90 -6.18
CA ALA A 136 15.78 3.16 -5.41
C ALA A 136 15.53 3.87 -4.08
N VAL A 137 14.30 4.33 -3.85
CA VAL A 137 13.90 5.03 -2.63
C VAL A 137 13.05 4.12 -1.76
N LEU A 138 13.52 3.80 -0.56
CA LEU A 138 12.76 3.08 0.47
C LEU A 138 11.64 3.98 1.03
N PHE A 139 10.48 3.99 0.37
CA PHE A 139 9.34 4.81 0.77
C PHE A 139 8.55 4.17 1.92
N SER A 140 8.64 2.85 2.08
CA SER A 140 7.96 2.13 3.16
C SER A 140 8.66 2.22 4.51
N ARG A 141 9.68 3.09 4.67
CA ARG A 141 10.43 3.25 5.93
C ARG A 141 9.52 3.47 7.14
N ARG A 142 8.45 4.25 6.97
CA ARG A 142 7.46 4.54 8.03
C ARG A 142 6.58 3.35 8.40
N ALA A 143 6.51 2.34 7.55
CA ALA A 143 5.76 1.10 7.75
C ALA A 143 6.68 -0.10 8.04
N CYS A 144 7.99 0.12 8.24
CA CYS A 144 8.96 -0.97 8.47
C CYS A 144 8.60 -1.85 9.67
N GLU A 145 8.00 -1.32 10.74
CA GLU A 145 7.57 -2.17 11.87
C GLU A 145 6.45 -3.15 11.46
N THR A 146 5.59 -2.74 10.53
CA THR A 146 4.49 -3.57 10.00
C THR A 146 5.00 -4.59 8.97
N LEU A 147 6.00 -4.19 8.18
CA LEU A 147 6.61 -5.02 7.15
C LEU A 147 7.69 -5.98 7.69
N GLY A 148 8.49 -5.56 8.67
CA GLY A 148 9.77 -6.17 9.06
C GLY A 148 9.70 -7.52 9.76
N LYS A 149 8.51 -8.13 9.84
CA LYS A 149 8.33 -9.53 10.24
C LYS A 149 7.65 -10.39 9.17
N ALA A 150 7.16 -9.76 8.10
CA ALA A 150 6.47 -10.46 7.02
C ALA A 150 7.50 -10.94 5.99
N ASP A 151 7.28 -12.14 5.47
CA ASP A 151 7.98 -12.59 4.28
C ASP A 151 7.37 -11.88 3.07
N LEU A 152 8.10 -10.88 2.54
CA LEU A 152 7.63 -10.10 1.41
C LEU A 152 7.77 -10.82 0.07
N SER A 153 8.40 -12.00 0.02
CA SER A 153 8.52 -12.78 -1.22
C SER A 153 7.16 -13.32 -1.71
N ASN A 154 6.23 -13.58 -0.78
CA ASN A 154 4.87 -14.02 -1.08
C ASN A 154 3.84 -12.89 -1.08
N ALA A 155 4.28 -11.63 -0.99
CA ALA A 155 3.36 -10.50 -0.94
C ALA A 155 2.64 -10.31 -2.27
N GLY A 156 1.31 -10.22 -2.23
CA GLY A 156 0.48 -9.84 -3.36
C GLY A 156 0.43 -8.32 -3.49
N PHE A 157 0.35 -7.81 -4.72
CA PHE A 157 0.30 -6.37 -4.94
C PHE A 157 -0.79 -5.98 -5.94
N PHE A 158 -1.40 -4.82 -5.70
CA PHE A 158 -2.42 -4.25 -6.57
C PHE A 158 -2.35 -2.72 -6.51
N ASP A 159 -2.18 -2.05 -7.65
CA ASP A 159 -2.27 -0.59 -7.75
C ASP A 159 -3.71 -0.19 -8.12
N ARG A 160 -4.38 0.47 -7.18
CA ARG A 160 -5.69 1.09 -7.39
C ARG A 160 -5.51 2.55 -7.79
N GLU A 161 -5.15 2.75 -9.05
CA GLU A 161 -4.83 4.06 -9.60
C GLU A 161 -5.96 5.07 -9.44
N SER A 162 -7.22 4.63 -9.53
CA SER A 162 -8.40 5.50 -9.39
C SER A 162 -8.41 6.27 -8.05
N LYS A 163 -7.95 5.64 -6.97
CA LYS A 163 -7.87 6.23 -5.62
C LYS A 163 -6.46 6.69 -5.27
N GLY A 164 -5.43 6.20 -5.95
CA GLY A 164 -4.06 6.55 -5.65
C GLY A 164 -3.50 5.71 -4.50
N GLU A 165 -3.81 4.40 -4.51
CA GLU A 165 -3.51 3.46 -3.43
C GLU A 165 -2.75 2.24 -3.97
N LEU A 166 -1.59 1.96 -3.40
CA LEU A 166 -0.88 0.70 -3.58
C LEU A 166 -1.25 -0.25 -2.44
N TRP A 167 -1.86 -1.38 -2.78
CA TRP A 167 -2.26 -2.42 -1.85
C TRP A 167 -1.19 -3.51 -1.84
N CYS A 168 -0.65 -3.82 -0.66
CA CYS A 168 0.30 -4.89 -0.40
C CYS A 168 -0.38 -5.92 0.51
N VAL A 169 -0.80 -7.04 -0.07
CA VAL A 169 -1.44 -8.15 0.60
C VAL A 169 -0.37 -9.05 1.20
N LEU A 170 -0.43 -9.20 2.52
CA LEU A 170 0.41 -10.09 3.33
C LEU A 170 -0.48 -11.18 3.92
N ASP A 171 0.13 -12.19 4.53
CA ASP A 171 -0.56 -13.40 5.03
C ASP A 171 -1.78 -13.16 5.95
N ASP A 172 -1.80 -12.07 6.73
CA ASP A 172 -2.86 -11.79 7.71
C ASP A 172 -3.46 -10.38 7.61
N ARG A 173 -2.98 -9.57 6.66
CA ARG A 173 -3.27 -8.14 6.60
C ARG A 173 -2.96 -7.53 5.23
N ILE A 174 -3.54 -6.37 4.95
CA ILE A 174 -3.25 -5.60 3.75
C ILE A 174 -2.68 -4.25 4.17
N LEU A 175 -1.42 -4.00 3.84
CA LEU A 175 -0.81 -2.68 3.99
C LEU A 175 -1.15 -1.84 2.77
N ILE A 176 -1.76 -0.69 2.99
CA ILE A 176 -2.13 0.23 1.91
C ILE A 176 -1.27 1.48 2.03
N TYR A 177 -0.60 1.83 0.93
CA TYR A 177 0.09 3.10 0.76
C TYR A 177 -0.73 4.02 -0.14
N HIS A 178 -1.24 5.11 0.40
CA HIS A 178 -1.94 6.12 -0.37
C HIS A 178 -0.94 7.18 -0.85
N TYR A 179 -0.44 7.04 -2.07
CA TYR A 179 0.66 7.85 -2.60
C TYR A 179 0.29 9.31 -2.87
N ARG A 180 -0.99 9.63 -3.08
CA ARG A 180 -1.46 11.03 -3.19
C ARG A 180 -1.46 11.79 -1.87
N LEU A 181 -1.64 11.07 -0.76
CA LEU A 181 -1.66 11.64 0.59
C LEU A 181 -0.35 11.39 1.36
N ASP A 182 0.52 10.55 0.81
CA ASP A 182 1.75 10.06 1.45
C ASP A 182 1.49 9.46 2.85
N VAL A 183 0.49 8.58 2.96
CA VAL A 183 0.13 7.90 4.22
C VAL A 183 0.05 6.40 4.05
N PHE A 184 0.37 5.67 5.12
CA PHE A 184 0.15 4.23 5.23
C PHE A 184 -0.99 3.94 6.19
N TYR A 185 -1.82 2.97 5.85
CA TYR A 185 -2.82 2.41 6.75
C TYR A 185 -2.99 0.92 6.50
N LEU A 186 -3.63 0.23 7.45
CA LEU A 186 -3.67 -1.22 7.49
C LEU A 186 -5.11 -1.73 7.52
N TYR A 187 -5.42 -2.68 6.66
CA TYR A 187 -6.63 -3.49 6.77
C TYR A 187 -6.31 -4.87 7.35
N LYS A 188 -7.24 -5.39 8.14
CA LYS A 188 -7.21 -6.72 8.74
C LYS A 188 -8.59 -7.36 8.59
N GLY A 189 -8.64 -8.68 8.68
CA GLY A 189 -9.90 -9.43 8.75
C GLY A 189 -10.40 -9.98 7.41
N PHE A 190 -9.71 -9.69 6.31
CA PHE A 190 -9.97 -10.34 5.02
C PHE A 190 -8.68 -10.47 4.20
N LEU A 191 -8.61 -11.50 3.36
CA LEU A 191 -7.46 -11.83 2.52
C LEU A 191 -7.92 -12.14 1.09
N PRO A 192 -7.82 -11.15 0.20
CA PRO A 192 -8.15 -11.32 -1.21
C PRO A 192 -7.17 -12.26 -1.93
N THR A 193 -7.68 -13.08 -2.84
CA THR A 193 -6.87 -13.91 -3.75
C THR A 193 -6.63 -13.25 -5.10
N ALA A 194 -7.51 -12.34 -5.50
CA ALA A 194 -7.41 -11.58 -6.73
C ALA A 194 -8.16 -10.25 -6.60
N PHE A 195 -7.75 -9.26 -7.39
CA PHE A 195 -8.41 -7.95 -7.49
C PHE A 195 -8.76 -7.65 -8.94
N ALA A 196 -9.86 -6.91 -9.14
CA ALA A 196 -10.21 -6.32 -10.41
C ALA A 196 -10.90 -4.98 -10.18
N GLU A 197 -10.48 -3.94 -10.89
CA GLU A 197 -11.19 -2.66 -10.89
C GLU A 197 -11.86 -2.46 -12.26
N MET A 198 -13.17 -2.23 -12.23
CA MET A 198 -13.98 -1.95 -13.43
C MET A 198 -14.84 -0.73 -13.13
N ASP A 199 -14.82 0.29 -14.00
CA ASP A 199 -15.56 1.54 -13.83
C ASP A 199 -15.34 2.22 -12.47
N LYS A 200 -14.11 2.15 -11.93
CA LYS A 200 -13.70 2.66 -10.60
C LYS A 200 -14.33 1.93 -9.41
N THR A 201 -15.00 0.81 -9.68
CA THR A 201 -15.52 -0.10 -8.67
C THR A 201 -14.54 -1.25 -8.48
N LEU A 202 -14.16 -1.50 -7.23
CA LEU A 202 -13.23 -2.56 -6.88
C LEU A 202 -13.99 -3.85 -6.54
N TYR A 203 -13.58 -4.93 -7.18
CA TYR A 203 -14.01 -6.30 -6.91
C TYR A 203 -12.81 -7.10 -6.43
N PHE A 204 -13.04 -8.06 -5.54
CA PHE A 204 -12.00 -8.96 -5.09
C PHE A 204 -12.51 -10.38 -4.91
N GLY A 205 -11.66 -11.34 -5.23
CA GLY A 205 -11.92 -12.76 -4.99
C GLY A 205 -11.47 -13.17 -3.59
N MET A 206 -12.18 -14.13 -2.99
CA MET A 206 -11.80 -14.78 -1.74
C MET A 206 -11.47 -16.26 -1.99
N GLU A 207 -10.73 -16.88 -1.06
CA GLU A 207 -10.35 -18.29 -1.14
C GLU A 207 -11.56 -19.24 -1.19
N ASN A 208 -12.67 -18.85 -0.56
CA ASN A 208 -13.93 -19.61 -0.59
C ASN A 208 -14.69 -19.52 -1.94
N GLY A 209 -14.12 -18.87 -2.95
CA GLY A 209 -14.71 -18.72 -4.29
C GLY A 209 -15.72 -17.57 -4.41
N MET A 210 -15.94 -16.79 -3.35
CA MET A 210 -16.79 -15.60 -3.42
C MET A 210 -16.09 -14.47 -4.19
N VAL A 211 -16.86 -13.76 -5.01
CA VAL A 211 -16.46 -12.47 -5.58
C VAL A 211 -17.20 -11.38 -4.79
N CYS A 212 -16.43 -10.55 -4.11
CA CYS A 212 -16.94 -9.52 -3.22
C CYS A 212 -16.80 -8.15 -3.89
N LEU A 213 -17.78 -7.29 -3.63
CA LEU A 213 -17.78 -5.88 -4.02
C LEU A 213 -17.20 -5.06 -2.87
N TYR A 214 -16.18 -4.25 -3.15
CA TYR A 214 -15.71 -3.25 -2.20
C TYR A 214 -16.65 -2.03 -2.24
N GLY A 215 -17.36 -1.78 -1.15
CA GLY A 215 -18.32 -0.69 -1.02
C GLY A 215 -18.07 0.19 0.20
N ASP A 216 -18.76 1.33 0.25
CA ASP A 216 -18.69 2.28 1.38
C ASP A 216 -19.62 1.84 2.53
N MET A 217 -19.41 0.63 3.03
CA MET A 217 -20.19 0.04 4.12
C MET A 217 -19.39 0.02 5.42
N PHE A 218 -20.06 0.13 6.57
CA PHE A 218 -19.44 -0.01 7.89
C PHE A 218 -19.39 -1.46 8.39
N THR A 219 -19.90 -2.39 7.59
CA THR A 219 -19.94 -3.81 7.92
C THR A 219 -19.44 -4.65 6.75
N ASP A 220 -18.83 -5.78 7.08
CA ASP A 220 -18.48 -6.85 6.16
C ASP A 220 -19.30 -8.10 6.54
N ASN A 221 -20.24 -8.50 5.68
CA ASN A 221 -21.19 -9.59 5.95
C ASN A 221 -21.89 -9.49 7.32
N ASN A 222 -22.43 -8.30 7.64
CA ASN A 222 -23.03 -7.96 8.94
C ASN A 222 -22.05 -7.92 10.14
N THR A 223 -20.75 -8.12 9.91
CA THR A 223 -19.72 -7.96 10.93
C THR A 223 -19.23 -6.51 10.95
N PRO A 224 -19.21 -5.83 12.11
CA PRO A 224 -18.61 -4.51 12.27
C PRO A 224 -17.21 -4.40 11.66
N ILE A 225 -16.96 -3.37 10.86
CA ILE A 225 -15.60 -2.96 10.52
C ILE A 225 -15.08 -2.04 11.61
N ILE A 226 -14.08 -2.52 12.35
CA ILE A 226 -13.47 -1.78 13.45
C ILE A 226 -12.32 -0.90 12.91
N ALA A 227 -12.54 0.42 12.93
CA ALA A 227 -11.54 1.42 12.63
C ALA A 227 -10.76 1.76 13.90
N VAL A 228 -9.43 1.72 13.81
CA VAL A 228 -8.53 2.05 14.92
C VAL A 228 -7.51 3.07 14.44
N TRP A 229 -7.32 4.12 15.24
CA TRP A 229 -6.20 5.04 15.14
C TRP A 229 -5.33 4.89 16.39
N GLU A 230 -4.02 4.77 16.21
CA GLU A 230 -3.06 4.74 17.31
C GLU A 230 -1.96 5.77 17.06
N SER A 231 -1.59 6.50 18.10
CA SER A 231 -0.37 7.31 18.06
C SER A 231 0.87 6.43 18.20
N THR A 232 2.03 6.96 17.81
CA THR A 232 3.30 6.46 18.33
C THR A 232 3.39 6.72 19.85
N TYR A 233 4.42 6.17 20.48
CA TYR A 233 4.78 6.55 21.83
C TYR A 233 5.30 8.00 21.85
N LEU A 234 4.61 8.86 22.59
CA LEU A 234 4.88 10.29 22.72
C LEU A 234 5.63 10.56 24.03
N ASP A 235 6.80 11.17 23.93
CA ASP A 235 7.54 11.73 25.06
C ASP A 235 7.39 13.26 25.15
N PHE A 236 6.60 13.85 24.24
CA PHE A 236 6.35 15.28 24.08
C PHE A 236 7.64 16.12 23.94
N GLY A 237 8.73 15.52 23.44
CA GLY A 237 10.03 16.18 23.29
C GLY A 237 10.89 16.24 24.56
N TYR A 238 10.41 15.67 25.68
CA TYR A 238 11.10 15.74 26.98
C TYR A 238 11.25 14.36 27.63
N PRO A 239 12.01 13.41 27.06
CA PRO A 239 12.06 12.02 27.54
C PRO A 239 12.51 11.85 29.00
N HIS A 240 13.31 12.80 29.50
CA HIS A 240 13.85 12.78 30.86
C HIS A 240 12.93 13.42 31.92
N LEU A 241 11.86 14.11 31.51
CA LEU A 241 10.90 14.73 32.42
C LEU A 241 9.64 13.89 32.54
N ARG A 242 9.09 13.90 33.76
CA ARG A 242 7.75 13.35 34.01
C ARG A 242 6.69 14.33 33.55
N LYS A 243 5.57 13.81 33.06
CA LYS A 243 4.42 14.60 32.58
C LYS A 243 3.14 14.12 33.24
N ASN A 244 2.15 15.00 33.27
CA ASN A 244 0.75 14.61 33.38
C ASN A 244 0.06 14.92 32.06
N VAL A 245 -0.76 14.00 31.58
CA VAL A 245 -1.69 14.23 30.47
C VAL A 245 -3.07 14.27 31.08
N ASP A 246 -3.68 15.45 31.07
CA ASP A 246 -4.88 15.76 31.84
C ASP A 246 -6.15 15.79 30.96
N ARG A 247 -6.00 16.07 29.66
CA ARG A 247 -7.12 16.11 28.71
C ARG A 247 -6.73 15.73 27.28
N CYS A 248 -7.73 15.27 26.53
CA CYS A 248 -7.71 15.10 25.09
C CYS A 248 -8.92 15.82 24.48
N ASP A 249 -8.65 16.81 23.64
CA ASP A 249 -9.62 17.50 22.82
C ASP A 249 -9.63 16.85 21.43
N ILE A 250 -10.78 16.36 20.98
CA ILE A 250 -10.92 15.65 19.71
C ILE A 250 -11.99 16.34 18.88
N LEU A 251 -11.72 16.42 17.59
CA LEU A 251 -12.67 16.85 16.56
C LEU A 251 -12.93 15.67 15.62
N LEU A 252 -14.17 15.21 15.56
CA LEU A 252 -14.62 14.21 14.60
C LEU A 252 -15.51 14.85 13.53
N ARG A 253 -15.47 14.28 12.32
CA ARG A 253 -16.47 14.60 11.30
C ARG A 253 -17.81 13.99 11.70
N ALA A 254 -18.88 14.77 11.66
CA ALA A 254 -20.22 14.27 11.91
C ALA A 254 -20.70 13.36 10.76
N GLU A 255 -21.17 12.16 11.11
CA GLU A 255 -21.82 11.20 10.22
C GLU A 255 -23.00 10.53 10.91
N SER A 256 -23.69 9.61 10.23
CA SER A 256 -25.00 9.12 10.68
C SER A 256 -24.94 8.49 12.06
N LYS A 257 -23.89 7.71 12.29
CA LYS A 257 -23.48 7.26 13.61
C LYS A 257 -21.97 7.41 13.68
N THR A 258 -21.49 8.15 14.66
CA THR A 258 -20.05 8.33 14.90
C THR A 258 -19.75 7.87 16.31
N ASN A 259 -18.74 7.01 16.45
CA ASN A 259 -18.33 6.51 17.74
C ASN A 259 -16.82 6.55 17.88
N ALA A 260 -16.36 7.02 19.03
CA ALA A 260 -14.96 6.98 19.39
C ALA A 260 -14.82 6.54 20.84
N HIS A 261 -14.11 5.45 21.02
CA HIS A 261 -13.65 4.96 22.29
C HIS A 261 -12.17 5.29 22.44
N ILE A 262 -11.81 5.95 23.54
CA ILE A 262 -10.46 6.44 23.79
C ILE A 262 -9.80 5.58 24.87
N THR A 263 -8.66 5.00 24.54
CA THR A 263 -7.78 4.31 25.50
C THR A 263 -6.38 4.90 25.40
N TRP A 264 -5.58 4.73 26.46
CA TRP A 264 -4.18 5.12 26.44
C TRP A 264 -3.29 4.11 27.16
N ILE A 265 -2.02 4.13 26.77
CA ILE A 265 -0.96 3.30 27.30
C ILE A 265 0.15 4.23 27.78
N THR A 266 0.68 3.97 28.98
CA THR A 266 1.78 4.72 29.58
C THR A 266 2.93 3.79 29.94
N ASP A 267 4.06 4.34 30.41
CA ASP A 267 5.17 3.55 30.94
C ASP A 267 4.86 2.85 32.28
N LYS A 268 3.70 3.12 32.88
CA LYS A 268 3.29 2.55 34.18
C LYS A 268 2.09 1.64 34.08
N ASP A 269 1.12 2.03 33.25
CA ASP A 269 -0.21 1.46 33.24
C ASP A 269 -0.87 1.64 31.87
N THR A 270 -2.00 0.94 31.73
CA THR A 270 -2.97 1.20 30.67
C THR A 270 -4.17 1.85 31.33
N GLY A 271 -4.77 2.82 30.66
CA GLY A 271 -5.96 3.50 31.15
C GLY A 271 -6.98 3.72 30.05
N GLU A 272 -8.20 4.01 30.46
CA GLU A 272 -9.35 4.16 29.59
C GLU A 272 -10.02 5.51 29.90
N GLY A 273 -10.43 6.22 28.86
CA GLY A 273 -11.13 7.49 29.01
C GLY A 273 -12.54 7.30 29.55
N ASP A 274 -13.03 8.30 30.29
CA ASP A 274 -14.39 8.30 30.83
C ASP A 274 -15.41 8.05 29.70
N ASN A 275 -16.10 6.90 29.74
CA ASN A 275 -17.18 6.42 28.86
C ASN A 275 -16.96 6.56 27.33
N PRO A 276 -17.22 5.51 26.52
CA PRO A 276 -17.16 5.62 25.07
C PRO A 276 -18.02 6.78 24.54
N ILE A 277 -17.49 7.56 23.60
CA ILE A 277 -18.25 8.61 22.93
C ILE A 277 -19.13 7.93 21.89
N ALA A 278 -20.38 7.66 22.24
CA ALA A 278 -21.41 7.27 21.29
C ALA A 278 -22.25 8.50 20.94
N LEU A 279 -22.15 8.98 19.71
CA LEU A 279 -22.97 10.07 19.20
C LEU A 279 -23.66 9.63 17.91
N ASN A 280 -24.99 9.58 17.95
CA ASN A 280 -25.78 9.44 16.75
C ASN A 280 -25.85 10.83 16.11
N GLY A 281 -25.22 11.02 14.95
CA GLY A 281 -25.17 12.32 14.26
C GLY A 281 -26.48 12.71 13.58
N GLY A 282 -27.62 12.25 14.12
CA GLY A 282 -28.95 12.71 13.72
C GLY A 282 -29.31 12.50 12.25
N LEU A 283 -28.57 11.69 11.48
CA LEU A 283 -28.93 11.45 10.09
C LEU A 283 -30.10 10.46 10.03
N PHE A 284 -31.16 10.96 9.41
CA PHE A 284 -32.41 10.30 9.05
C PHE A 284 -32.27 8.80 8.73
N ASP A 285 -32.92 7.95 9.52
CA ASP A 285 -33.16 6.54 9.19
C ASP A 285 -34.67 6.25 9.36
N PHE A 286 -35.36 6.00 8.24
CA PHE A 286 -36.81 5.71 8.24
C PHE A 286 -37.15 4.35 8.85
N ALA A 287 -36.19 3.42 8.96
CA ALA A 287 -36.46 2.05 9.40
C ALA A 287 -36.63 1.92 10.92
N ARG A 288 -36.29 2.96 11.71
CA ARG A 288 -36.25 2.90 13.19
C ARG A 288 -36.89 4.11 13.89
N MET A 289 -37.77 4.83 13.21
CA MET A 289 -38.29 6.11 13.69
C MET A 289 -39.40 5.90 14.74
N ASP A 290 -39.22 6.49 15.92
CA ASP A 290 -40.31 6.82 16.84
C ASP A 290 -40.78 8.25 16.52
N PHE A 291 -41.94 8.37 15.87
CA PHE A 291 -42.51 9.66 15.45
C PHE A 291 -42.83 10.60 16.62
N ALA A 292 -42.92 10.08 17.86
CA ALA A 292 -43.15 10.90 19.05
C ALA A 292 -41.89 11.60 19.58
N ALA A 293 -40.69 11.12 19.20
CA ALA A 293 -39.39 11.63 19.66
C ALA A 293 -38.61 12.41 18.58
N LEU A 294 -39.25 12.70 17.45
CA LEU A 294 -38.63 13.30 16.27
C LEU A 294 -38.00 14.67 16.60
N ARG A 295 -36.67 14.73 16.60
CA ARG A 295 -35.91 15.98 16.53
C ARG A 295 -35.08 15.98 15.25
N MET A 296 -35.40 16.91 14.34
CA MET A 296 -34.62 17.13 13.13
C MET A 296 -33.47 18.09 13.44
N ASP A 297 -32.33 17.54 13.84
CA ASP A 297 -31.12 18.33 13.92
C ASP A 297 -30.40 18.26 12.56
N THR A 298 -30.59 19.29 11.73
CA THR A 298 -30.07 19.38 10.36
C THR A 298 -28.65 19.92 10.30
N THR A 299 -27.95 20.05 11.43
CA THR A 299 -26.62 20.66 11.48
C THR A 299 -25.50 19.61 11.45
N LEU A 300 -24.83 19.48 10.29
CA LEU A 300 -23.61 18.70 10.09
C LEU A 300 -22.36 19.45 10.64
N ASN A 301 -22.41 19.86 11.91
CA ASN A 301 -21.25 20.47 12.54
C ASN A 301 -20.27 19.40 13.01
N ASN A 302 -18.97 19.61 12.78
CA ASN A 302 -17.93 18.73 13.31
C ASN A 302 -18.08 18.60 14.83
N LEU A 303 -17.99 17.38 15.32
CA LEU A 303 -18.22 17.05 16.73
C LEU A 303 -16.94 17.28 17.50
N ARG A 304 -16.94 18.31 18.35
CA ARG A 304 -15.84 18.61 19.27
C ARG A 304 -16.16 18.13 20.66
N PHE A 305 -15.25 17.39 21.27
CA PHE A 305 -15.38 16.95 22.66
C PHE A 305 -14.03 16.93 23.36
N THR A 306 -14.09 17.15 24.67
CA THR A 306 -12.93 17.09 25.56
C THR A 306 -13.14 15.92 26.51
N ARG A 307 -12.15 15.03 26.59
CA ARG A 307 -12.11 13.94 27.56
C ARG A 307 -10.99 14.17 28.55
N ARG A 308 -11.28 13.88 29.81
CA ARG A 308 -10.26 13.89 30.85
C ARG A 308 -9.35 12.67 30.64
N ILE A 309 -8.05 12.90 30.66
CA ILE A 309 -7.05 11.84 30.75
C ILE A 309 -6.50 11.86 32.18
N GLY A 310 -6.39 10.69 32.78
CA GLY A 310 -5.94 10.52 34.18
C GLY A 310 -4.46 10.19 34.32
N ALA A 311 -3.65 10.33 33.27
CA ALA A 311 -2.29 9.79 33.21
C ALA A 311 -1.30 10.73 33.92
N LYS A 312 -0.75 10.29 35.07
CA LYS A 312 0.07 11.15 35.94
C LYS A 312 1.50 10.63 36.11
N ARG A 313 2.44 11.58 36.16
CA ARG A 313 3.88 11.36 36.39
C ARG A 313 4.49 10.34 35.41
N ILE A 314 4.06 10.34 34.16
CA ILE A 314 4.48 9.41 33.10
C ILE A 314 5.68 9.95 32.33
N ASN A 315 6.46 9.09 31.70
CA ASN A 315 7.52 9.51 30.77
C ASN A 315 7.06 9.40 29.31
N VAL A 316 6.23 8.40 29.01
CA VAL A 316 5.80 8.08 27.67
C VAL A 316 4.29 7.87 27.66
N PHE A 317 3.64 8.33 26.59
CA PHE A 317 2.19 8.26 26.40
C PHE A 317 1.84 7.77 25.00
N LYS A 318 0.94 6.80 24.87
CA LYS A 318 0.37 6.39 23.59
C LYS A 318 -1.15 6.47 23.68
N LEU A 319 -1.77 7.08 22.68
CA LEU A 319 -3.22 7.21 22.59
C LEU A 319 -3.77 6.26 21.53
N ARG A 320 -4.94 5.70 21.81
CA ARG A 320 -5.69 4.88 20.87
C ARG A 320 -7.14 5.36 20.81
N LEU A 321 -7.65 5.49 19.60
CA LEU A 321 -9.06 5.75 19.30
C LEU A 321 -9.59 4.58 18.48
N GLN A 322 -10.77 4.06 18.83
CA GLN A 322 -11.42 3.01 18.06
C GLN A 322 -12.93 3.21 18.04
N ASN A 323 -13.61 2.82 16.98
CA ASN A 323 -15.06 2.64 17.05
C ASN A 323 -15.37 1.31 17.80
N GLN A 324 -16.56 1.22 18.42
CA GLN A 324 -17.01 0.01 19.13
C GLN A 324 -18.29 -0.60 18.54
N HIS A 325 -18.95 0.06 17.59
CA HIS A 325 -20.24 -0.38 17.06
C HIS A 325 -20.24 -0.59 15.55
N ALA A 326 -21.00 -1.61 15.12
CA ALA A 326 -21.16 -2.08 13.74
C ALA A 326 -21.41 -0.98 12.71
N ASP A 327 -22.25 -0.02 13.09
CA ASP A 327 -22.77 0.97 12.15
C ASP A 327 -22.12 2.34 12.35
N SER A 328 -21.02 2.41 13.10
CA SER A 328 -20.44 3.69 13.53
C SER A 328 -19.12 3.98 12.85
N SER A 329 -18.99 5.18 12.30
CA SER A 329 -17.75 5.65 11.71
C SER A 329 -16.83 6.29 12.75
N LEU A 330 -15.53 6.29 12.43
CA LEU A 330 -14.50 7.04 13.13
C LEU A 330 -13.72 7.87 12.11
N ARG A 331 -14.06 9.15 11.98
CA ARG A 331 -13.36 10.11 11.11
C ARG A 331 -12.73 11.22 11.94
N LEU A 332 -11.48 11.01 12.33
CA LEU A 332 -10.70 11.96 13.13
C LEU A 332 -10.22 13.13 12.26
N LEU A 333 -10.57 14.36 12.66
CA LEU A 333 -10.15 15.59 11.98
C LEU A 333 -9.02 16.31 12.72
N SER A 334 -9.07 16.31 14.05
CA SER A 334 -8.05 16.96 14.89
C SER A 334 -8.00 16.31 16.25
N LEU A 335 -6.81 16.32 16.84
CA LEU A 335 -6.52 15.79 18.17
C LEU A 335 -5.53 16.71 18.88
N VAL A 336 -5.88 17.14 20.09
CA VAL A 336 -5.03 17.99 20.92
C VAL A 336 -4.94 17.41 22.32
N LEU A 337 -3.72 17.15 22.78
CA LEU A 337 -3.45 16.70 24.13
C LEU A 337 -3.09 17.90 25.01
N GLY A 338 -3.68 17.97 26.20
CA GLY A 338 -3.39 18.98 27.20
C GLY A 338 -2.83 18.34 28.47
N GLY A 339 -1.80 18.96 29.04
CA GLY A 339 -1.11 18.41 30.20
C GLY A 339 -0.08 19.36 30.81
N THR A 340 0.68 18.84 31.76
CA THR A 340 1.71 19.58 32.49
C THR A 340 3.04 18.83 32.50
N LEU A 341 4.13 19.56 32.27
CA LEU A 341 5.49 19.06 32.49
C LEU A 341 5.84 19.22 33.98
N LEU A 342 6.37 18.17 34.59
CA LEU A 342 6.85 18.20 35.96
C LEU A 342 8.35 18.48 35.95
N CYS A 343 8.71 19.74 36.11
CA CYS A 343 10.06 20.12 36.48
C CYS A 343 10.29 19.75 37.95
N LYS A 344 11.46 19.18 38.26
CA LYS A 344 11.87 18.88 39.63
C LYS A 344 12.03 20.15 40.45
#